data_AF-A0A968UQW3-F1
#
_entry.id   AF-A0A968UQW3-F1
#
_cell.length_a   1.000
_cell.length_b   1.000
_cell.length_c   1.000
_cell.angle_alpha   90.00
_cell.angle_beta   90.00
_cell.angle_gamma   90.00
#
_symmetry.space_group_name_H-M   'P 1'
#
loop_
_entity.id
_entity.type
_entity.pdbx_description
1 polymer ?
#
loop_
_entity_poly.entity_id
_entity_poly.type
_entity_poly.pdbx_seq_one_letter_code
_entity_poly.pdbx_strand_id
1 'polypeptide(L)'
;MNRAMLNFESPESILESPKLLIQIFEESAKMKLPLSIEARRLMRDFLYLIDTDFRSHPDIVGAFERIMVEADPELNIMNDMLNTGFLTQFIPQFEMIRNRIQYDEYHVYPVDRHSLRTVKTIKKFAQNHTQDPLCAKLYQELSDKRLLLWAALLHDIGKGETGGGHSEKGAKIAREILEEKDYSEGQIETVAFLIQEHLLLIKTATRRDIQDEETAVFCARKIGDVECLKMLYLLTVADSLCTGPKAWNDWTAALLRRFS
;
A
#
# COMPACT_ATOMS: atom_id res chain seq x y z
N MET A 1 21.48 -5.28 -27.22
CA MET A 1 20.32 -4.44 -27.56
C MET A 1 20.21 -3.34 -26.51
N ASN A 2 20.35 -2.08 -26.89
CA ASN A 2 20.06 -0.96 -25.98
C ASN A 2 18.55 -0.98 -25.72
N ARG A 3 18.12 -1.35 -24.51
CA ARG A 3 16.71 -1.23 -24.13
C ARG A 3 16.36 0.25 -24.07
N ALA A 4 15.25 0.65 -24.68
CA ALA A 4 14.73 2.01 -24.52
C ALA A 4 14.51 2.30 -23.03
N MET A 5 14.87 3.51 -22.60
CA MET A 5 14.73 3.98 -21.22
C MET A 5 14.12 5.36 -21.22
N LEU A 6 13.36 5.69 -20.18
CA LEU A 6 12.78 7.01 -20.02
C LEU A 6 13.81 7.99 -19.45
N ASN A 7 13.78 9.22 -19.93
CA ASN A 7 14.55 10.32 -19.40
C ASN A 7 13.72 11.59 -19.37
N PHE A 8 14.11 12.53 -18.52
CA PHE A 8 13.64 13.91 -18.63
C PHE A 8 14.27 14.55 -19.87
N GLU A 9 13.56 15.50 -20.47
CA GLU A 9 14.09 16.25 -21.61
C GLU A 9 15.28 17.10 -21.19
N SER A 10 15.14 17.85 -20.09
CA SER A 10 16.21 18.62 -19.48
C SER A 10 15.94 18.93 -18.00
N PRO A 11 16.96 19.32 -17.20
CA PRO A 11 16.75 19.81 -15.84
C PRO A 11 15.81 21.02 -15.76
N GLU A 12 15.85 21.91 -16.75
CA GLU A 12 15.03 23.13 -16.81
C GLU A 12 13.54 22.79 -16.92
N SER A 13 13.18 21.78 -17.71
CA SER A 13 11.78 21.33 -17.80
C SER A 13 11.20 20.89 -16.45
N ILE A 14 12.02 20.31 -15.56
CA ILE A 14 11.59 19.89 -14.21
C ILE A 14 11.32 21.13 -13.35
N LEU A 15 12.16 22.17 -13.46
CA LEU A 15 11.96 23.43 -12.73
C LEU A 15 10.70 24.16 -13.20
N GLU A 16 10.46 24.18 -14.51
CA GLU A 16 9.26 24.80 -15.09
C GLU A 16 7.98 24.02 -14.73
N SER A 17 8.09 22.70 -14.60
CA SER A 17 6.95 21.81 -14.36
C SER A 17 7.32 20.67 -13.41
N PRO A 18 7.32 20.90 -12.08
CA PRO A 18 7.68 19.90 -11.08
C PRO A 18 6.85 18.61 -11.16
N LYS A 19 5.62 18.66 -11.67
CA LYS A 19 4.76 17.48 -11.90
C LYS A 19 5.42 16.40 -12.77
N LEU A 20 6.45 16.74 -13.56
CA LEU A 20 7.24 15.76 -14.31
C LEU A 20 7.82 14.68 -13.39
N LEU A 21 8.08 15.01 -12.11
CA LEU A 21 8.61 14.06 -11.12
C LEU A 21 7.64 12.90 -10.83
N ILE A 22 6.32 13.09 -10.92
CA ILE A 22 5.36 11.97 -10.86
C ILE A 22 5.05 11.40 -12.25
N GLN A 23 4.97 12.25 -13.27
CA GLN A 23 4.59 11.85 -14.62
C GLN A 23 5.56 10.86 -15.25
N ILE A 24 6.87 10.95 -14.96
CA ILE A 24 7.83 9.97 -15.46
C ILE A 24 7.50 8.54 -15.02
N PHE A 25 6.90 8.36 -13.83
CA PHE A 25 6.46 7.05 -13.37
C PHE A 25 5.14 6.61 -14.04
N GLU A 26 4.23 7.54 -14.34
CA GLU A 26 3.04 7.24 -15.16
C GLU A 26 3.45 6.78 -16.56
N GLU A 27 4.41 7.47 -17.19
CA GLU A 27 4.93 7.06 -18.51
C GLU A 27 5.70 5.75 -18.43
N SER A 28 6.43 5.49 -17.34
CA SER A 28 7.04 4.18 -17.08
C SER A 28 6.00 3.07 -17.02
N ALA A 29 4.86 3.32 -16.35
CA ALA A 29 3.75 2.37 -16.27
C ALA A 29 3.11 2.11 -17.63
N LYS A 30 2.81 3.17 -18.39
CA LYS A 30 2.16 3.09 -19.71
C LYS A 30 3.05 2.40 -20.74
N MET A 31 4.31 2.82 -20.84
CA MET A 31 5.24 2.34 -21.87
C MET A 31 5.94 1.04 -21.47
N LYS A 32 5.83 0.61 -20.21
CA LYS A 32 6.58 -0.52 -19.63
C LYS A 32 8.09 -0.37 -19.79
N LEU A 33 8.58 0.87 -19.75
CA LEU A 33 10.00 1.21 -19.89
C LEU A 33 10.59 1.63 -18.53
N PRO A 34 11.81 1.17 -18.19
CA PRO A 34 12.47 1.63 -16.98
C PRO A 34 12.99 3.06 -17.13
N LEU A 35 13.16 3.74 -16.00
CA LEU A 35 13.87 5.01 -15.94
C LEU A 35 15.36 4.80 -16.21
N SER A 36 15.97 5.71 -16.96
CA SER A 36 17.42 5.75 -17.16
C SER A 36 18.16 6.12 -15.87
N ILE A 37 19.47 5.85 -15.84
CA ILE A 37 20.34 6.26 -14.70
C ILE A 37 20.28 7.77 -14.51
N GLU A 38 20.29 8.53 -15.61
CA GLU A 38 20.23 9.98 -15.60
C GLU A 38 18.90 10.49 -15.05
N ALA A 39 17.77 9.92 -15.48
CA ALA A 39 16.46 10.25 -14.93
C ALA A 39 16.40 10.05 -13.41
N ARG A 40 16.96 8.93 -12.92
CA ARG A 40 17.03 8.65 -11.47
C ARG A 40 17.94 9.62 -10.74
N ARG A 41 19.01 10.11 -11.38
CA ARG A 41 19.89 11.14 -10.83
C ARG A 41 19.17 12.48 -10.73
N LEU A 42 18.58 12.95 -11.83
CA LEU A 42 17.79 14.18 -11.85
C LEU A 42 16.63 14.14 -10.86
N MET A 43 15.91 13.02 -10.75
CA MET A 43 14.87 12.83 -9.73
C MET A 43 15.39 13.18 -8.33
N ARG A 44 16.55 12.63 -7.95
CA ARG A 44 17.19 12.90 -6.64
C ARG A 44 17.61 14.36 -6.49
N ASP A 45 18.18 14.93 -7.54
CA ASP A 45 18.66 16.32 -7.54
C ASP A 45 17.50 17.33 -7.37
N PHE A 46 16.27 16.97 -7.79
CA PHE A 46 15.08 17.82 -7.76
C PHE A 46 14.02 17.45 -6.71
N LEU A 47 14.30 16.50 -5.81
CA LEU A 47 13.37 16.11 -4.74
C LEU A 47 12.93 17.26 -3.83
N TYR A 48 13.71 18.35 -3.76
CA TYR A 48 13.38 19.53 -2.97
C TYR A 48 12.15 20.30 -3.50
N LEU A 49 11.72 20.03 -4.74
CA LEU A 49 10.51 20.59 -5.33
C LEU A 49 9.22 19.86 -4.86
N ILE A 50 9.36 18.74 -4.15
CA ILE A 50 8.24 17.99 -3.57
C ILE A 50 7.93 18.58 -2.19
N ASP A 51 7.29 19.75 -2.18
CA ASP A 51 6.84 20.43 -0.98
C ASP A 51 5.38 20.05 -0.61
N THR A 52 4.79 20.72 0.38
CA THR A 52 3.41 20.45 0.80
C THR A 52 2.39 20.72 -0.30
N ASP A 53 2.60 21.74 -1.12
CA ASP A 53 1.68 22.07 -2.23
C ASP A 53 1.74 20.97 -3.29
N PHE A 54 2.93 20.50 -3.66
CA PHE A 54 3.10 19.36 -4.55
C PHE A 54 2.41 18.10 -4.01
N ARG A 55 2.62 17.80 -2.72
CA ARG A 55 2.10 16.58 -2.09
C ARG A 55 0.58 16.58 -1.95
N SER A 56 -0.04 17.75 -1.80
CA SER A 56 -1.50 17.90 -1.66
C SER A 56 -2.21 18.17 -2.98
N HIS A 57 -1.48 18.51 -4.05
CA HIS A 57 -2.09 18.86 -5.33
C HIS A 57 -2.90 17.70 -5.94
N PRO A 58 -4.21 17.88 -6.25
CA PRO A 58 -5.10 16.80 -6.67
C PRO A 58 -4.60 15.99 -7.89
N ASP A 59 -4.00 16.67 -8.88
CA ASP A 59 -3.44 15.98 -10.06
C ASP A 59 -2.26 15.06 -9.71
N ILE A 60 -1.44 15.42 -8.72
CA ILE A 60 -0.28 14.64 -8.27
C ILE A 60 -0.76 13.43 -7.47
N VAL A 61 -1.68 13.64 -6.54
CA VAL A 61 -2.32 12.57 -5.76
C VAL A 61 -3.01 11.58 -6.69
N GLY A 62 -3.79 12.09 -7.65
CA GLY A 62 -4.46 11.28 -8.66
C GLY A 62 -3.48 10.50 -9.55
N ALA A 63 -2.34 11.09 -9.92
CA ALA A 63 -1.29 10.38 -10.67
C ALA A 63 -0.68 9.23 -9.86
N PHE A 64 -0.36 9.47 -8.59
CA PHE A 64 0.13 8.44 -7.68
C PHE A 64 -0.88 7.29 -7.52
N GLU A 65 -2.15 7.61 -7.31
CA GLU A 65 -3.24 6.64 -7.18
C GLU A 65 -3.47 5.83 -8.46
N ARG A 66 -3.45 6.47 -9.64
CA ARG A 66 -3.51 5.75 -10.92
C ARG A 66 -2.37 4.75 -11.05
N ILE A 67 -1.15 5.11 -10.66
CA ILE A 67 -0.02 4.17 -10.66
C ILE A 67 -0.27 3.01 -9.69
N MET A 68 -0.76 3.29 -8.48
CA MET A 68 -1.09 2.25 -7.51
C MET A 68 -2.17 1.30 -8.04
N VAL A 69 -3.22 1.82 -8.68
CA VAL A 69 -4.36 1.03 -9.16
C VAL A 69 -4.05 0.29 -10.46
N GLU A 70 -3.52 0.99 -11.47
CA GLU A 70 -3.51 0.52 -12.86
C GLU A 70 -2.17 -0.08 -13.31
N ALA A 71 -1.04 0.35 -12.72
CA ALA A 71 0.25 -0.11 -13.21
C ALA A 71 0.37 -1.64 -13.06
N ASP A 72 0.98 -2.29 -14.05
CA ASP A 72 1.23 -3.72 -14.02
C ASP A 72 2.05 -4.08 -12.76
N PRO A 73 1.57 -4.99 -11.89
CA PRO A 73 2.25 -5.34 -10.63
C PRO A 73 3.64 -5.94 -10.84
N GLU A 74 3.95 -6.43 -12.04
CA GLU A 74 5.30 -6.90 -12.37
C GLU A 74 6.28 -5.77 -12.70
N LEU A 75 5.78 -4.56 -12.96
CA LEU A 75 6.62 -3.37 -13.06
C LEU A 75 6.92 -2.85 -11.64
N ASN A 76 8.21 -2.81 -11.30
CA ASN A 76 8.69 -2.40 -9.97
C ASN A 76 8.64 -0.87 -9.74
N ILE A 77 7.59 -0.19 -10.19
CA ILE A 77 7.49 1.28 -10.21
C ILE A 77 7.50 1.87 -8.81
N MET A 78 6.73 1.30 -7.88
CA MET A 78 6.74 1.73 -6.48
C MET A 78 8.12 1.55 -5.83
N ASN A 79 8.87 0.52 -6.22
CA ASN A 79 10.25 0.34 -5.76
C ASN A 79 11.18 1.41 -6.35
N ASP A 80 10.98 1.80 -7.60
CA ASP A 80 11.72 2.90 -8.22
C ASP A 80 11.40 4.25 -7.56
N MET A 81 10.14 4.51 -7.18
CA MET A 81 9.76 5.68 -6.38
C MET A 81 10.48 5.69 -5.02
N LEU A 82 10.53 4.55 -4.32
CA LEU A 82 11.25 4.43 -3.05
C LEU A 82 12.77 4.59 -3.23
N ASN A 83 13.36 3.97 -4.25
CA ASN A 83 14.80 4.01 -4.53
C ASN A 83 15.30 5.39 -4.94
N THR A 84 14.44 6.16 -5.62
CA THR A 84 14.75 7.53 -6.02
C THR A 84 14.51 8.54 -4.91
N GLY A 85 13.86 8.15 -3.81
CA GLY A 85 13.45 9.04 -2.73
C GLY A 85 12.13 9.78 -2.98
N PHE A 86 11.52 9.61 -4.16
CA PHE A 86 10.22 10.21 -4.47
C PHE A 86 9.17 9.81 -3.44
N LEU A 87 9.07 8.51 -3.09
CA LEU A 87 8.03 8.03 -2.18
C LEU A 87 8.16 8.63 -0.77
N THR A 88 9.38 8.74 -0.25
CA THR A 88 9.60 9.29 1.10
C THR A 88 9.50 10.80 1.13
N GLN A 89 9.70 11.49 0.01
CA GLN A 89 9.36 12.92 -0.07
C GLN A 89 7.86 13.13 -0.24
N PHE A 90 7.18 12.30 -1.03
CA PHE A 90 5.74 12.39 -1.22
C PHE A 90 4.94 12.05 0.05
N ILE A 91 5.43 11.08 0.83
CA ILE A 91 4.90 10.67 2.14
C ILE A 91 6.05 10.71 3.17
N PRO A 92 6.33 11.87 3.79
CA PRO A 92 7.46 12.04 4.72
C PRO A 92 7.54 11.00 5.84
N GLN A 93 6.40 10.57 6.36
CA GLN A 93 6.30 9.57 7.44
C GLN A 93 6.88 8.21 7.01
N PHE A 94 6.95 7.93 5.70
CA PHE A 94 7.51 6.70 5.17
C PHE A 94 9.03 6.57 5.41
N GLU A 95 9.74 7.69 5.66
CA GLU A 95 11.16 7.65 6.01
C GLU A 95 11.40 6.89 7.33
N MET A 96 10.45 6.90 8.26
CA MET A 96 10.56 6.23 9.56
C MET A 96 10.59 4.70 9.48
N ILE A 97 10.11 4.13 8.38
CA ILE A 97 10.08 2.69 8.11
C ILE A 97 11.07 2.26 7.02
N ARG A 98 11.80 3.22 6.44
CA ARG A 98 12.75 2.96 5.36
C ARG A 98 13.91 2.09 5.83
N ASN A 99 14.19 1.01 5.09
CA ASN A 99 15.20 0.00 5.43
C ASN A 99 15.09 -0.57 6.85
N ARG A 100 13.94 -0.43 7.51
CA ARG A 100 13.75 -0.89 8.89
C ARG A 100 13.56 -2.40 8.90
N ILE A 101 14.53 -3.11 9.44
CA ILE A 101 14.42 -4.56 9.65
C ILE A 101 13.56 -4.81 10.88
N GLN A 102 12.59 -5.70 10.75
CA GLN A 102 11.81 -6.18 11.88
C GLN A 102 12.38 -7.51 12.36
N TYR A 103 12.80 -7.55 13.62
CA TYR A 103 13.38 -8.73 14.25
C TYR A 103 12.32 -9.68 14.85
N ASP A 104 11.21 -9.88 14.17
CA ASP A 104 10.30 -10.97 14.51
C ASP A 104 10.52 -12.16 13.56
N GLU A 105 10.09 -13.36 13.95
CA GLU A 105 10.40 -14.62 13.25
C GLU A 105 9.75 -14.74 11.86
N TYR A 106 9.08 -13.70 11.37
CA TYR A 106 8.14 -13.80 10.26
C TYR A 106 8.43 -12.83 9.11
N HIS A 107 8.99 -11.64 9.33
CA HIS A 107 9.20 -10.67 8.24
C HIS A 107 10.50 -10.94 7.47
N VAL A 108 10.35 -11.36 6.21
CA VAL A 108 11.48 -11.61 5.29
C VAL A 108 12.08 -10.31 4.74
N TYR A 109 11.32 -9.21 4.76
CA TYR A 109 11.67 -7.93 4.15
C TYR A 109 11.65 -6.77 5.16
N PRO A 110 12.47 -5.72 4.94
CA PRO A 110 12.29 -4.46 5.65
C PRO A 110 10.87 -3.90 5.50
N VAL A 111 10.39 -3.15 6.49
CA VAL A 111 8.97 -2.72 6.62
C VAL A 111 8.50 -1.92 5.41
N ASP A 112 9.34 -1.05 4.85
CA ASP A 112 9.06 -0.31 3.61
C ASP A 112 8.81 -1.26 2.42
N ARG A 113 9.69 -2.24 2.21
CA ARG A 113 9.57 -3.23 1.13
C ARG A 113 8.40 -4.18 1.34
N HIS A 114 8.12 -4.55 2.59
CA HIS A 114 6.92 -5.31 2.95
C HIS A 114 5.66 -4.57 2.52
N SER A 115 5.54 -3.29 2.88
CA SER A 115 4.40 -2.45 2.49
C SER A 115 4.20 -2.37 0.97
N LEU A 116 5.28 -2.14 0.21
CA LEU A 116 5.22 -2.14 -1.26
C LEU A 116 4.83 -3.51 -1.84
N ARG A 117 5.26 -4.59 -1.20
CA ARG A 117 4.91 -5.96 -1.61
C ARG A 117 3.45 -6.27 -1.32
N THR A 118 2.90 -5.81 -0.19
CA THR A 118 1.48 -5.96 0.15
C THR A 118 0.60 -5.25 -0.88
N VAL A 119 0.96 -4.02 -1.28
CA VAL A 119 0.32 -3.30 -2.40
C VAL A 119 0.39 -4.13 -3.69
N LYS A 120 1.59 -4.62 -4.06
CA LYS A 120 1.77 -5.48 -5.25
C LYS A 120 0.89 -6.73 -5.21
N THR A 121 0.74 -7.36 -4.05
CA THR A 121 -0.07 -8.57 -3.87
C THR A 121 -1.56 -8.28 -4.06
N ILE A 122 -2.06 -7.19 -3.50
CA ILE A 122 -3.46 -6.76 -3.71
C ILE A 122 -3.75 -6.50 -5.18
N LYS A 123 -2.83 -5.85 -5.89
CA LYS A 123 -2.98 -5.61 -7.34
C LYS A 123 -3.08 -6.91 -8.15
N LYS A 124 -2.45 -8.00 -7.70
CA LYS A 124 -2.57 -9.33 -8.34
C LYS A 124 -3.97 -9.93 -8.19
N PHE A 125 -4.75 -9.52 -7.18
CA PHE A 125 -6.14 -9.92 -7.05
C PHE A 125 -6.99 -9.41 -8.22
N ALA A 126 -6.66 -8.25 -8.78
CA ALA A 126 -7.36 -7.67 -9.92
C ALA A 126 -7.27 -8.51 -11.20
N GLN A 127 -6.15 -9.21 -11.40
CA GLN A 127 -5.79 -9.77 -12.71
C GLN A 127 -6.15 -11.26 -12.87
N ASN A 128 -6.91 -11.87 -11.96
CA ASN A 128 -7.12 -13.34 -11.89
C ASN A 128 -5.81 -14.15 -11.86
N HIS A 129 -4.67 -13.53 -11.52
CA HIS A 129 -3.37 -14.19 -11.32
C HIS A 129 -3.22 -14.74 -9.90
N THR A 130 -4.27 -14.61 -9.10
CA THR A 130 -4.35 -15.09 -7.73
C THR A 130 -4.76 -16.56 -7.70
N GLN A 131 -4.12 -17.34 -6.84
CA GLN A 131 -4.53 -18.72 -6.56
C GLN A 131 -5.84 -18.82 -5.76
N ASP A 132 -6.34 -17.69 -5.23
CA ASP A 132 -7.59 -17.61 -4.49
C ASP A 132 -8.68 -16.85 -5.29
N PRO A 133 -9.69 -17.57 -5.85
CA PRO A 133 -10.80 -16.97 -6.58
C PRO A 133 -11.66 -16.01 -5.76
N LEU A 134 -11.73 -16.19 -4.44
CA LEU A 134 -12.50 -15.32 -3.56
C LEU A 134 -11.86 -13.93 -3.49
N CYS A 135 -10.53 -13.86 -3.36
CA CYS A 135 -9.83 -12.57 -3.32
C CYS A 135 -10.06 -11.77 -4.62
N ALA A 136 -10.03 -12.45 -5.77
CA ALA A 136 -10.36 -11.81 -7.04
C ALA A 136 -11.79 -11.28 -7.05
N LYS A 137 -12.78 -12.09 -6.65
CA LYS A 137 -14.18 -11.69 -6.57
C LYS A 137 -14.37 -10.48 -5.66
N LEU A 138 -13.90 -10.54 -4.42
CA LEU A 138 -14.07 -9.46 -3.44
C LEU A 138 -13.40 -8.17 -3.91
N TYR A 139 -12.22 -8.25 -4.52
CA TYR A 139 -11.52 -7.09 -5.06
C TYR A 139 -12.32 -6.40 -6.18
N GLN A 140 -12.95 -7.18 -7.07
CA GLN A 140 -13.79 -6.62 -8.14
C GLN A 140 -15.03 -5.91 -7.59
N GLU A 141 -15.60 -6.41 -6.50
CA GLU A 141 -16.78 -5.84 -5.84
C GLU A 141 -16.52 -4.56 -5.03
N LEU A 142 -15.25 -4.18 -4.79
CA LEU A 142 -14.93 -2.95 -4.06
C LEU A 142 -15.33 -1.70 -4.86
N SER A 143 -16.03 -0.77 -4.20
CA SER A 143 -16.43 0.49 -4.81
C SER A 143 -15.24 1.43 -5.01
N ASP A 144 -14.38 1.55 -4.00
CA ASP A 144 -13.15 2.35 -4.06
C ASP A 144 -11.92 1.52 -3.65
N LYS A 145 -11.19 1.04 -4.65
CA LYS A 145 -9.96 0.26 -4.47
C LYS A 145 -8.81 1.08 -3.88
N ARG A 146 -8.86 2.42 -3.99
CA ARG A 146 -7.78 3.31 -3.53
C ARG A 146 -7.67 3.27 -2.01
N LEU A 147 -8.79 3.18 -1.29
CA LEU A 147 -8.79 3.10 0.17
C LEU A 147 -8.04 1.85 0.65
N LEU A 148 -8.30 0.70 0.03
CA LEU A 148 -7.57 -0.54 0.32
C LEU A 148 -6.07 -0.43 0.00
N LEU A 149 -5.70 0.20 -1.13
CA LEU A 149 -4.30 0.36 -1.53
C LEU A 149 -3.54 1.32 -0.60
N TRP A 150 -4.19 2.41 -0.15
CA TRP A 150 -3.65 3.30 0.88
C TRP A 150 -3.47 2.56 2.21
N ALA A 151 -4.48 1.80 2.66
CA ALA A 151 -4.37 0.98 3.86
C ALA A 151 -3.22 -0.02 3.76
N ALA A 152 -3.04 -0.68 2.61
CA ALA A 152 -1.96 -1.62 2.38
C ALA A 152 -0.57 -0.96 2.39
N LEU A 153 -0.44 0.22 1.79
CA LEU A 153 0.81 0.97 1.79
C LEU A 153 1.20 1.44 3.20
N LEU A 154 0.22 1.70 4.06
CA LEU A 154 0.41 2.34 5.37
C LEU A 154 0.18 1.41 6.58
N HIS A 155 -0.23 0.15 6.38
CA HIS A 155 -0.68 -0.74 7.49
C HIS A 155 0.34 -0.88 8.64
N ASP A 156 1.62 -0.79 8.30
CA ASP A 156 2.74 -0.92 9.23
C ASP A 156 3.51 0.39 9.48
N ILE A 157 3.01 1.53 9.01
CA ILE A 157 3.70 2.83 9.12
C ILE A 157 4.03 3.18 10.58
N GLY A 158 3.17 2.77 11.53
CA GLY A 158 3.36 2.97 12.96
C GLY A 158 4.52 2.18 13.57
N LYS A 159 5.10 1.19 12.86
CA LYS A 159 6.34 0.51 13.30
C LYS A 159 7.53 1.46 13.31
N GLY A 160 7.44 2.61 12.65
CA GLY A 160 8.44 3.68 12.71
C GLY A 160 8.63 4.26 14.11
N GLU A 161 7.57 4.28 14.92
CA GLU A 161 7.58 4.83 16.27
C GLU A 161 8.10 3.83 17.33
N THR A 162 8.49 4.33 18.50
CA THR A 162 8.94 3.51 19.63
C THR A 162 7.78 3.09 20.54
N GLY A 163 7.91 1.92 21.19
CA GLY A 163 6.87 1.35 22.06
C GLY A 163 5.86 0.46 21.32
N GLY A 164 4.92 -0.15 22.05
CA GLY A 164 3.88 -1.01 21.48
C GLY A 164 2.79 -0.26 20.71
N GLY A 165 1.83 -0.99 20.14
CA GLY A 165 0.63 -0.43 19.49
C GLY A 165 0.87 0.18 18.12
N HIS A 166 1.61 -0.52 17.24
CA HIS A 166 1.95 0.01 15.91
C HIS A 166 0.71 0.23 15.02
N SER A 167 -0.33 -0.59 15.19
CA SER A 167 -1.57 -0.47 14.43
C SER A 167 -2.33 0.81 14.80
N GLU A 168 -2.46 1.13 16.09
CA GLU A 168 -3.13 2.35 16.58
C GLU A 168 -2.38 3.62 16.17
N LYS A 169 -1.04 3.59 16.30
CA LYS A 169 -0.17 4.69 15.83
C LYS A 169 -0.23 4.86 14.32
N GLY A 170 -0.20 3.75 13.59
CA GLY A 170 -0.31 3.74 12.14
C GLY A 170 -1.63 4.35 11.66
N ALA A 171 -2.73 4.03 12.35
CA ALA A 171 -4.03 4.63 12.07
C ALA A 171 -4.04 6.15 12.30
N LYS A 172 -3.39 6.64 13.36
CA LYS A 172 -3.25 8.09 13.59
C LYS A 172 -2.43 8.76 12.47
N ILE A 173 -1.27 8.20 12.12
CA ILE A 173 -0.41 8.71 11.05
C ILE A 173 -1.16 8.73 9.71
N ALA A 174 -1.95 7.69 9.42
CA ALA A 174 -2.71 7.61 8.18
C ALA A 174 -3.79 8.69 8.06
N ARG A 175 -4.42 9.11 9.18
CA ARG A 175 -5.34 10.25 9.19
C ARG A 175 -4.64 11.52 8.72
N GLU A 176 -3.50 11.84 9.33
CA GLU A 176 -2.71 13.03 8.97
C GLU A 176 -2.28 13.00 7.49
N ILE A 177 -1.85 11.83 6.99
CA ILE A 177 -1.46 11.67 5.58
C ILE A 177 -2.65 11.91 4.65
N LEU A 178 -3.82 11.32 4.93
CA LEU A 178 -4.97 11.41 4.04
C LEU A 178 -5.70 12.75 4.12
N GLU A 179 -5.67 13.42 5.29
CA GLU A 179 -6.08 14.82 5.42
C GLU A 179 -5.25 15.74 4.50
N GLU A 180 -3.93 15.54 4.46
CA GLU A 180 -3.04 16.27 3.54
C GLU A 180 -3.34 15.97 2.05
N LYS A 181 -4.06 14.88 1.75
CA LYS A 181 -4.43 14.45 0.39
C LYS A 181 -5.89 14.80 0.05
N ASP A 182 -6.54 15.62 0.88
CA ASP A 182 -7.92 16.11 0.71
C ASP A 182 -8.97 14.99 0.64
N TYR A 183 -8.74 13.90 1.36
CA TYR A 183 -9.74 12.84 1.51
C TYR A 183 -10.86 13.26 2.47
N SER A 184 -12.09 12.77 2.23
CA SER A 184 -13.20 13.00 3.15
C SER A 184 -13.03 12.24 4.46
N GLU A 185 -13.61 12.74 5.55
CA GLU A 185 -13.55 12.13 6.88
C GLU A 185 -13.97 10.65 6.88
N GLY A 186 -15.03 10.29 6.15
CA GLY A 186 -15.46 8.89 6.05
C GLY A 186 -14.44 7.97 5.36
N GLN A 187 -13.74 8.47 4.34
CA GLN A 187 -12.67 7.72 3.67
C GLN A 187 -11.44 7.59 4.56
N ILE A 188 -11.08 8.67 5.27
CA ILE A 188 -10.00 8.69 6.25
C ILE A 188 -10.24 7.64 7.34
N GLU A 189 -11.44 7.63 7.94
CA GLU A 189 -11.78 6.67 8.99
C GLU A 189 -11.82 5.23 8.48
N THR A 190 -12.24 5.01 7.23
CA THR A 190 -12.16 3.68 6.61
C THR A 190 -10.71 3.18 6.54
N VAL A 191 -9.79 3.99 6.02
CA VAL A 191 -8.37 3.59 5.93
C VAL A 191 -7.75 3.45 7.32
N ALA A 192 -8.01 4.38 8.23
CA ALA A 192 -7.51 4.32 9.59
C ALA A 192 -7.99 3.06 10.33
N PHE A 193 -9.26 2.68 10.16
CA PHE A 193 -9.81 1.44 10.71
C PHE A 193 -9.07 0.21 10.15
N LEU A 194 -8.91 0.13 8.82
CA LEU A 194 -8.22 -0.99 8.18
C LEU A 194 -6.79 -1.15 8.72
N ILE A 195 -6.08 -0.04 8.93
CA ILE A 195 -4.73 -0.04 9.50
C ILE A 195 -4.75 -0.43 10.98
N GLN A 196 -5.69 0.09 11.78
CA GLN A 196 -5.79 -0.24 13.19
C GLN A 196 -6.10 -1.73 13.41
N GLU A 197 -6.94 -2.31 12.54
CA GLU A 197 -7.48 -3.65 12.71
C GLU A 197 -6.86 -4.69 11.76
N HIS A 198 -5.77 -4.37 11.03
CA HIS A 198 -5.21 -5.27 10.00
C HIS A 198 -4.85 -6.69 10.50
N LEU A 199 -4.61 -6.84 11.81
CA LEU A 199 -4.32 -8.12 12.47
C LEU A 199 -5.57 -8.83 13.04
N LEU A 200 -6.74 -8.20 13.03
CA LEU A 200 -7.97 -8.68 13.67
C LEU A 200 -8.37 -10.06 13.16
N LEU A 201 -8.51 -10.21 11.84
CA LEU A 201 -9.01 -11.44 11.23
C LEU A 201 -8.04 -12.61 11.45
N ILE A 202 -6.74 -12.40 11.23
CA ILE A 202 -5.74 -13.46 11.41
C ILE A 202 -5.57 -13.85 12.90
N LYS A 203 -5.63 -12.89 13.84
CA LYS A 203 -5.57 -13.18 15.27
C LYS A 203 -6.81 -13.93 15.75
N THR A 204 -7.99 -13.56 15.25
CA THR A 204 -9.24 -14.26 15.58
C THR A 204 -9.23 -15.67 15.01
N ALA A 205 -8.87 -15.83 13.73
CA ALA A 205 -8.80 -17.11 13.04
C ALA A 205 -7.89 -18.15 13.70
N THR A 206 -6.74 -17.71 14.20
CA THR A 206 -5.72 -18.61 14.76
C THR A 206 -5.92 -18.91 16.24
N ARG A 207 -6.80 -18.18 16.94
CA ARG A 207 -6.96 -18.28 18.42
C ARG A 207 -8.37 -18.64 18.89
N ARG A 208 -9.39 -18.49 18.05
CA ARG A 208 -10.80 -18.75 18.41
C ARG A 208 -11.48 -19.61 17.36
N ASP A 209 -12.52 -20.33 17.76
CA ASP A 209 -13.38 -20.99 16.77
C ASP A 209 -14.25 -19.93 16.09
N ILE A 210 -14.13 -19.79 14.77
CA ILE A 210 -14.94 -18.82 14.01
C ILE A 210 -16.40 -19.31 13.87
N GLN A 211 -16.66 -20.60 14.10
CA GLN A 211 -18.03 -21.15 14.10
C GLN A 211 -18.80 -20.82 15.39
N ASP A 212 -18.11 -20.29 16.40
CA ASP A 212 -18.74 -19.77 17.61
C ASP A 212 -19.46 -18.46 17.31
N GLU A 213 -20.76 -18.42 17.62
CA GLU A 213 -21.64 -17.28 17.37
C GLU A 213 -21.13 -16.01 18.04
N GLU A 214 -20.56 -16.12 19.25
CA GLU A 214 -20.01 -14.95 19.95
C GLU A 214 -18.82 -14.33 19.19
N THR A 215 -17.95 -15.17 18.63
CA THR A 215 -16.81 -14.72 17.83
C THR A 215 -17.25 -14.04 16.53
N ALA A 216 -18.24 -14.61 15.83
CA ALA A 216 -18.81 -14.00 14.63
C ALA A 216 -19.49 -12.65 14.93
N VAL A 217 -20.31 -12.60 15.99
CA VAL A 217 -20.99 -11.37 16.43
C VAL A 217 -19.98 -10.30 16.85
N PHE A 218 -18.90 -10.68 17.54
CA PHE A 218 -17.83 -9.75 17.90
C PHE A 218 -17.17 -9.12 16.66
N CYS A 219 -16.78 -9.93 15.68
CA CYS A 219 -16.18 -9.43 14.45
C CYS A 219 -17.16 -8.56 13.66
N ALA A 220 -18.41 -8.98 13.50
CA ALA A 220 -19.43 -8.22 12.80
C ALA A 220 -19.69 -6.86 13.46
N ARG A 221 -19.81 -6.82 14.80
CA ARG A 221 -19.98 -5.57 15.55
C ARG A 221 -18.78 -4.65 15.45
N LYS A 222 -17.56 -5.21 15.40
CA LYS A 222 -16.34 -4.42 15.33
C LYS A 222 -16.10 -3.83 13.95
N ILE A 223 -16.38 -4.59 12.89
CA ILE A 223 -16.16 -4.18 11.49
C ILE A 223 -17.30 -3.29 10.99
N GLY A 224 -18.53 -3.54 11.44
CA GLY A 224 -19.68 -2.66 11.21
C GLY A 224 -20.30 -2.79 9.83
N ASP A 225 -19.51 -2.81 8.76
CA ASP A 225 -20.02 -2.84 7.38
C ASP A 225 -19.34 -3.89 6.48
N VAL A 226 -20.07 -4.30 5.45
CA VAL A 226 -19.66 -5.38 4.54
C VAL A 226 -18.51 -4.95 3.64
N GLU A 227 -18.43 -3.68 3.23
CA GLU A 227 -17.37 -3.20 2.35
C GLU A 227 -16.03 -3.16 3.09
N CYS A 228 -16.02 -2.68 4.32
CA CYS A 228 -14.87 -2.70 5.21
C CYS A 228 -14.42 -4.13 5.52
N LEU A 229 -15.36 -5.07 5.72
CA LEU A 229 -15.01 -6.49 5.86
C LEU A 229 -14.27 -7.03 4.64
N LYS A 230 -14.72 -6.71 3.43
CA LYS A 230 -14.03 -7.12 2.19
C LYS A 230 -12.63 -6.54 2.11
N MET A 231 -12.48 -5.25 2.40
CA MET A 231 -11.17 -4.59 2.39
C MET A 231 -10.25 -5.18 3.46
N LEU A 232 -10.74 -5.39 4.68
CA LEU A 232 -9.96 -5.96 5.77
C LEU A 232 -9.52 -7.40 5.46
N TYR A 233 -10.42 -8.21 4.90
CA TYR A 233 -10.10 -9.56 4.43
C TYR A 233 -8.97 -9.54 3.40
N LEU A 234 -9.10 -8.73 2.34
CA LEU A 234 -8.10 -8.62 1.28
C LEU A 234 -6.75 -8.14 1.82
N LEU A 235 -6.75 -7.17 2.74
CA LEU A 235 -5.55 -6.67 3.40
C LEU A 235 -4.88 -7.77 4.23
N THR A 236 -5.64 -8.49 5.07
CA THR A 236 -5.13 -9.58 5.89
C THR A 236 -4.51 -10.69 5.03
N VAL A 237 -5.17 -11.10 3.94
CA VAL A 237 -4.64 -12.13 3.03
C VAL A 237 -3.34 -11.66 2.38
N ALA A 238 -3.32 -10.43 1.86
CA ALA A 238 -2.12 -9.89 1.20
C ALA A 238 -0.94 -9.74 2.15
N ASP A 239 -1.17 -9.23 3.37
CA ASP A 239 -0.15 -9.07 4.40
C ASP A 239 0.43 -10.43 4.84
N SER A 240 -0.45 -11.42 5.07
CA SER A 240 -0.04 -12.79 5.43
C SER A 240 0.80 -13.45 4.34
N LEU A 241 0.41 -13.30 3.06
CA LEU A 241 1.17 -13.78 1.90
C LEU A 241 2.57 -13.12 1.80
N CYS A 242 2.69 -11.85 2.17
CA CYS A 242 3.94 -11.11 2.12
C CYS A 242 4.87 -11.41 3.30
N THR A 243 4.29 -11.71 4.47
CA THR A 243 5.01 -12.14 5.66
C THR A 243 5.71 -13.48 5.41
N GLY A 244 5.01 -14.50 4.89
CA GLY A 244 5.65 -15.73 4.42
C GLY A 244 4.85 -17.02 4.68
N PRO A 245 5.39 -18.19 4.31
CA PRO A 245 4.64 -19.46 4.28
C PRO A 245 4.21 -19.98 5.67
N LYS A 246 4.82 -19.48 6.75
CA LYS A 246 4.37 -19.76 8.12
C LYS A 246 3.12 -18.95 8.49
N ALA A 247 2.99 -17.73 7.96
CA ALA A 247 1.83 -16.85 8.17
C ALA A 247 0.69 -17.19 7.20
N TRP A 248 1.00 -17.68 5.99
CA TRP A 248 0.02 -18.11 5.00
C TRP A 248 0.28 -19.52 4.47
N ASN A 249 -0.64 -20.44 4.78
CA ASN A 249 -0.71 -21.82 4.32
C ASN A 249 -2.18 -22.26 4.14
N ASP A 250 -2.40 -23.48 3.62
CA ASP A 250 -3.75 -24.03 3.38
C ASP A 250 -4.66 -23.99 4.61
N TRP A 251 -4.11 -24.17 5.80
CA TRP A 251 -4.87 -24.11 7.06
C TRP A 251 -5.30 -22.69 7.39
N THR A 252 -4.40 -21.70 7.35
CA THR A 252 -4.78 -20.29 7.56
C THR A 252 -5.75 -19.78 6.49
N ALA A 253 -5.60 -20.23 5.24
CA ALA A 253 -6.52 -19.88 4.16
C ALA A 253 -7.92 -20.45 4.42
N ALA A 254 -8.00 -21.71 4.85
CA ALA A 254 -9.28 -22.35 5.21
C ALA A 254 -9.96 -21.68 6.41
N LEU A 255 -9.19 -21.16 7.37
CA LEU A 255 -9.74 -20.40 8.48
C LEU A 255 -10.28 -19.04 8.03
N LEU A 256 -9.51 -18.30 7.23
CA LEU A 256 -9.90 -16.96 6.80
C LEU A 256 -11.13 -16.98 5.89
N ARG A 257 -11.26 -17.97 4.99
CA ARG A 257 -12.45 -18.16 4.14
C ARG A 257 -13.78 -18.30 4.91
N ARG A 258 -13.75 -18.45 6.23
CA ARG A 258 -14.97 -18.47 7.07
C ARG A 258 -15.53 -17.07 7.34
N PHE A 259 -14.77 -16.00 7.05
CA PHE A 259 -15.22 -14.61 7.20
C PHE A 259 -15.88 -14.03 5.95
N SER A 260 -15.86 -14.75 4.81
CA SER A 260 -16.32 -14.27 3.51
C SER A 260 -17.72 -14.72 3.14
#